data_AF-F9Q8W2-F1
#
_entry.id   AF-F9Q8W2-F1
#
_cell.length_a   1.000
_cell.length_b   1.000
_cell.length_c   1.000
_cell.angle_alpha   90.00
_cell.angle_beta   90.00
_cell.angle_gamma   90.00
#
_symmetry.space_group_name_H-M   'P 1'
#
loop_
_entity.id
_entity.type
_entity.pdbx_description
1 polymer ?
#
loop_
_entity_poly.entity_id
_entity_poly.type
_entity_poly.pdbx_seq_one_letter_code
_entity_poly.pdbx_strand_id
1 'polypeptide(L)'
;MSQEVKTIDPMEKYNQQSNVLSKIIFASRWLQVPIYLGLIVVQGVYAYKFMKSLWYLLTNVNEMDADTIMLTVLNLIDVVMIANLLVMVTLGGYEIFVSKLRTRNHPDQPEWMSHVNATVLKVKLSMSIISI
;
A
#
# COMPACT_ATOMS: atom_id res chain seq x y z
N MET A 1 -36.52 33.82 46.50
CA MET A 1 -36.73 32.60 45.70
C MET A 1 -35.98 32.81 44.39
N SER A 2 -34.67 32.53 44.42
CA SER A 2 -33.76 32.79 43.29
C SER A 2 -33.88 31.62 42.32
N GLN A 3 -34.42 31.87 41.13
CA GLN A 3 -34.51 30.86 40.09
C GLN A 3 -33.10 30.56 39.58
N GLU A 4 -32.68 29.31 39.79
CA GLU A 4 -31.43 28.74 39.32
C GLU A 4 -31.48 28.70 37.78
N VAL A 5 -30.72 29.60 37.15
CA VAL A 5 -30.54 29.63 35.70
C VAL A 5 -29.81 28.34 35.31
N LYS A 6 -30.58 27.37 34.79
CA LYS A 6 -30.04 26.16 34.18
C LYS A 6 -29.24 26.57 32.94
N THR A 7 -27.93 26.71 33.10
CA THR A 7 -27.00 26.94 32.00
C THR A 7 -27.03 25.72 31.09
N ILE A 8 -27.86 25.78 30.06
CA ILE A 8 -27.83 24.82 28.97
C ILE A 8 -26.53 25.09 28.21
N ASP A 9 -25.51 24.30 28.51
CA ASP A 9 -24.20 24.41 27.90
C ASP A 9 -24.34 24.13 26.38
N PRO A 10 -24.04 25.07 25.47
CA PRO A 10 -24.29 24.90 24.03
C PRO A 10 -23.40 23.84 23.35
N MET A 11 -22.50 23.20 24.10
CA MET A 11 -21.38 22.41 23.58
C MET A 11 -21.64 20.89 23.53
N GLU A 12 -22.87 20.44 23.76
CA GLU A 12 -23.23 19.01 23.82
C GLU A 12 -23.54 18.37 22.44
N LYS A 13 -23.01 18.93 21.34
CA LYS A 13 -23.40 18.53 19.98
C LYS A 13 -22.25 18.14 19.07
N TYR A 14 -21.20 17.53 19.62
CA TYR A 14 -20.02 17.17 18.84
C TYR A 14 -19.50 15.76 19.10
N ASN A 15 -20.32 14.70 19.00
CA ASN A 15 -19.70 13.37 18.95
C ASN A 15 -20.52 12.21 18.39
N GLN A 16 -21.02 12.29 17.15
CA GLN A 16 -21.70 11.11 16.58
C GLN A 16 -21.66 10.97 15.06
N GLN A 17 -20.61 11.43 14.40
CA GLN A 17 -20.46 11.23 12.96
C GLN A 17 -19.22 10.41 12.60
N SER A 18 -19.49 9.25 12.00
CA SER A 18 -18.61 8.34 11.23
C SER A 18 -18.08 7.04 11.88
N ASN A 19 -18.95 6.27 12.55
CA ASN A 19 -18.65 4.86 12.89
C ASN A 19 -18.54 3.92 11.66
N VAL A 20 -19.07 4.31 10.50
CA VAL A 20 -19.07 3.48 9.28
C VAL A 20 -17.69 3.49 8.59
N LEU A 21 -17.07 4.67 8.47
CA LEU A 21 -15.75 4.81 7.83
C LEU A 21 -14.66 4.10 8.64
N SER A 22 -14.69 4.24 9.97
CA SER A 22 -13.80 3.53 10.88
C SER A 22 -13.98 2.01 10.80
N LYS A 23 -15.23 1.50 10.72
CA LYS A 23 -15.50 0.05 10.53
C LYS A 23 -14.98 -0.49 9.20
N ILE A 24 -15.12 0.27 8.11
CA ILE A 24 -14.61 -0.13 6.78
C ILE A 24 -13.06 -0.17 6.78
N ILE A 25 -12.42 0.80 7.42
CA ILE A 25 -10.95 0.83 7.57
C ILE A 25 -10.46 -0.33 8.44
N PHE A 26 -11.17 -0.68 9.52
CA PHE A 26 -10.84 -1.84 10.35
C PHE A 26 -11.05 -3.18 9.61
N ALA A 27 -12.12 -3.31 8.82
CA ALA A 27 -12.37 -4.52 8.03
C ALA A 27 -11.33 -4.73 6.90
N SER A 28 -10.86 -3.65 6.28
CA SER A 28 -9.82 -3.68 5.23
C SER A 28 -8.51 -4.34 5.71
N ARG A 29 -8.16 -4.17 6.99
CA ARG A 29 -6.97 -4.80 7.60
C ARG A 29 -7.05 -6.33 7.62
N TRP A 30 -8.23 -6.88 7.90
CA TRP A 30 -8.42 -8.33 8.00
C TRP A 30 -8.36 -9.00 6.63
N LEU A 31 -8.77 -8.29 5.57
CA LEU A 31 -8.63 -8.76 4.18
C LEU A 31 -7.17 -8.64 3.69
N GLN A 32 -6.42 -7.65 4.15
CA GLN A 32 -5.02 -7.45 3.78
C GLN A 32 -4.10 -8.59 4.26
N VAL A 33 -4.29 -9.09 5.48
CA VAL A 33 -3.47 -10.18 6.05
C VAL A 33 -3.41 -11.45 5.19
N PRO A 34 -4.54 -12.08 4.79
CA PRO A 34 -4.50 -13.28 3.96
C PRO A 34 -3.94 -13.02 2.56
N ILE A 35 -4.15 -11.83 2.00
CA ILE A 35 -3.59 -11.46 0.71
C ILE A 35 -2.06 -11.39 0.76
N TYR A 36 -1.48 -10.69 1.75
CA TYR A 36 -0.02 -10.63 1.91
C TYR A 36 0.58 -12.01 2.17
N LEU A 37 -0.08 -12.83 2.99
CA LEU A 37 0.38 -14.19 3.27
C LEU A 37 0.39 -15.04 1.99
N GLY A 38 -0.64 -14.93 1.15
CA GLY A 38 -0.69 -15.55 -0.16
C GLY A 38 0.44 -15.08 -1.08
N LEU A 39 0.70 -13.78 -1.14
CA LEU A 39 1.79 -13.22 -1.96
C LEU A 39 3.17 -13.75 -1.54
N ILE A 40 3.43 -13.86 -0.24
CA ILE A 40 4.69 -14.43 0.28
C ILE A 40 4.84 -15.89 -0.15
N VAL A 41 3.77 -16.69 -0.04
CA VAL A 41 3.78 -18.10 -0.47
C VAL A 41 4.04 -18.21 -1.97
N VAL A 42 3.34 -17.42 -2.79
CA VAL A 42 3.54 -17.38 -4.24
C VAL A 42 4.98 -17.03 -4.59
N GLN A 43 5.55 -16.03 -3.91
CA GLN A 43 6.93 -15.63 -4.14
C GLN A 43 7.92 -16.74 -3.80
N GLY A 44 7.68 -17.51 -2.73
CA GLY A 44 8.46 -18.70 -2.40
C GLY A 44 8.39 -19.79 -3.48
N VAL A 45 7.20 -20.05 -4.04
CA VAL A 45 7.02 -21.02 -5.13
C VAL A 45 7.77 -20.58 -6.40
N TYR A 46 7.72 -19.30 -6.77
CA TYR A 46 8.46 -18.79 -7.91
C TYR A 46 9.98 -18.85 -7.70
N ALA A 47 10.47 -18.56 -6.50
CA ALA A 47 11.89 -18.71 -6.17
C ALA A 47 12.35 -20.17 -6.31
N TYR A 48 11.53 -21.13 -5.88
CA TYR A 48 11.81 -22.55 -6.05
C TYR A 48 11.80 -22.96 -7.54
N LYS A 49 10.81 -22.52 -8.32
CA LYS A 49 10.75 -22.76 -9.78
C LYS A 49 12.02 -22.22 -10.47
N PHE A 50 12.45 -21.01 -10.12
CA PHE A 50 13.67 -20.41 -10.64
C PHE A 50 14.90 -21.26 -10.34
N MET A 51 15.06 -21.69 -9.08
CA MET A 51 16.20 -22.52 -8.68
C MET A 51 16.25 -23.86 -9.44
N LYS A 52 15.09 -24.51 -9.59
CA LYS A 52 14.98 -25.77 -10.33
C LYS A 52 15.31 -25.59 -11.82
N SER A 53 14.76 -24.56 -12.46
CA SER A 53 15.02 -24.28 -13.88
C SER A 53 16.48 -23.89 -14.14
N LEU A 54 17.09 -23.13 -13.22
CA LEU A 54 18.51 -22.79 -13.29
C LEU A 54 19.39 -24.05 -13.17
N TRP A 55 19.08 -24.92 -12.20
CA TRP A 55 19.80 -26.18 -12.02
C TRP A 55 19.69 -27.09 -13.25
N TYR A 56 18.48 -27.19 -13.81
CA TYR A 56 18.22 -27.94 -15.04
C TYR A 56 19.07 -27.41 -16.20
N LEU A 57 19.11 -26.09 -16.38
CA LEU A 57 19.90 -25.46 -17.43
C LEU A 57 21.40 -25.71 -17.24
N LEU A 58 21.92 -25.54 -16.02
CA LEU A 58 23.34 -25.75 -15.73
C LEU A 58 23.80 -27.20 -15.96
N THR A 59 22.97 -28.17 -15.60
CA THR A 59 23.33 -29.59 -15.72
C THR A 59 23.24 -30.08 -17.17
N ASN A 60 22.27 -29.58 -17.94
CA ASN A 60 21.96 -30.10 -19.27
C ASN A 60 22.51 -29.23 -20.41
N VAL A 61 23.27 -28.16 -20.12
CA VAL A 61 23.78 -27.21 -21.14
C VAL A 61 24.60 -27.87 -22.25
N ASN A 62 25.31 -28.96 -21.95
CA ASN A 62 26.15 -29.66 -22.93
C ASN A 62 25.39 -30.71 -23.77
N GLU A 63 24.20 -31.12 -23.32
CA GLU A 63 23.39 -32.15 -23.99
C GLU A 63 22.15 -31.55 -24.69
N MET A 64 21.79 -30.31 -24.37
CA MET A 64 20.60 -29.64 -24.93
C MET A 64 20.88 -28.91 -26.23
N ASP A 65 19.88 -28.93 -27.11
CA ASP A 65 19.88 -28.17 -28.36
C ASP A 65 19.69 -26.65 -28.11
N ALA A 66 20.19 -25.83 -29.04
CA ALA A 66 20.23 -24.38 -28.92
C ALA A 66 18.84 -23.74 -28.73
N ASP A 67 17.83 -24.25 -29.45
CA ASP A 67 16.45 -23.78 -29.35
C ASP A 67 15.86 -24.03 -27.95
N THR A 68 16.19 -25.18 -27.36
CA THR A 68 15.68 -25.54 -26.03
C THR A 68 16.34 -24.70 -24.93
N ILE A 69 17.64 -24.40 -25.09
CA ILE A 69 18.35 -23.48 -24.20
C ILE A 69 17.70 -22.09 -24.25
N MET A 70 17.46 -21.56 -25.45
CA MET A 70 16.81 -20.26 -25.64
C MET A 70 15.42 -20.21 -24.97
N LEU A 71 14.56 -21.20 -25.21
CA LEU A 71 13.23 -21.27 -24.60
C LEU A 71 13.29 -21.35 -23.07
N THR A 72 14.26 -22.11 -22.55
CA THR A 72 14.47 -22.24 -21.10
C THR A 72 14.90 -20.92 -20.49
N VAL A 73 15.83 -20.20 -21.12
CA VAL A 73 16.29 -18.88 -20.67
C VAL A 73 15.15 -17.86 -20.72
N LEU A 74 14.35 -17.83 -21.79
CA LEU A 74 13.22 -16.89 -21.92
C LEU A 74 12.18 -17.08 -20.81
N ASN A 75 11.85 -18.33 -20.48
CA ASN A 75 10.97 -18.67 -19.36
C ASN A 75 11.60 -18.31 -18.01
N LEU A 76 12.92 -18.46 -17.87
CA LEU A 76 13.63 -18.07 -16.66
C LEU A 76 13.57 -16.54 -16.44
N ILE A 77 13.75 -15.75 -17.50
CA ILE A 77 13.64 -14.29 -17.47
C ILE A 77 12.22 -13.85 -17.09
N ASP A 78 11.20 -14.45 -17.69
CA ASP A 78 9.79 -14.14 -17.40
C ASP A 78 9.45 -14.36 -15.91
N VAL A 79 9.89 -15.49 -15.35
CA VAL A 79 9.71 -15.78 -13.92
C VAL A 79 10.38 -14.73 -13.03
N VAL A 80 11.59 -14.27 -13.39
CA VAL A 80 12.29 -13.22 -12.64
C VAL A 80 11.56 -11.88 -12.74
N MET A 81 11.03 -11.54 -13.92
CA MET A 81 10.25 -10.32 -14.11
C MET A 81 9.03 -10.29 -13.17
N ILE A 82 8.24 -11.38 -13.16
CA ILE A 82 7.05 -11.50 -12.31
C ILE A 82 7.44 -11.46 -10.82
N ALA A 83 8.51 -12.14 -10.42
CA ALA A 83 8.97 -12.16 -9.03
C ALA A 83 9.35 -10.75 -8.54
N ASN A 84 10.04 -9.96 -9.36
CA ASN A 84 10.43 -8.59 -9.01
C ASN A 84 9.20 -7.66 -8.93
N LEU A 85 8.23 -7.84 -9.81
CA LEU A 85 6.95 -7.13 -9.73
C LEU A 85 6.18 -7.50 -8.45
N LEU A 86 6.15 -8.78 -8.08
CA LEU A 86 5.50 -9.24 -6.84
C LEU A 86 6.14 -8.63 -5.59
N VAL A 87 7.46 -8.49 -5.54
CA VAL A 87 8.15 -7.80 -4.44
C VAL A 87 7.67 -6.35 -4.33
N MET A 88 7.62 -5.63 -5.46
CA MET A 88 7.15 -4.24 -5.49
C MET A 88 5.69 -4.12 -5.04
N VAL A 89 4.82 -5.02 -5.51
CA VAL A 89 3.40 -5.02 -5.13
C VAL A 89 3.23 -5.35 -3.65
N THR A 90 4.02 -6.28 -3.12
CA THR A 90 3.96 -6.69 -1.71
C THR A 90 4.43 -5.54 -0.80
N LEU A 91 5.57 -4.92 -1.10
CA LEU A 91 6.12 -3.81 -0.30
C LEU A 91 5.33 -2.52 -0.48
N GLY A 92 5.00 -2.14 -1.71
CA GLY A 92 4.20 -0.96 -2.02
C GLY A 92 2.78 -1.07 -1.47
N GLY A 93 2.17 -2.26 -1.52
CA GLY A 93 0.92 -2.52 -0.84
C GLY A 93 1.04 -2.29 0.66
N TYR A 94 2.06 -2.86 1.31
CA TYR A 94 2.28 -2.73 2.75
C TYR A 94 2.44 -1.26 3.17
N GLU A 95 3.17 -0.45 2.40
CA GLU A 95 3.32 0.98 2.67
C GLU A 95 2.01 1.77 2.48
N ILE A 96 1.27 1.50 1.40
CA ILE A 96 0.04 2.24 1.09
C ILE A 96 -1.06 1.94 2.12
N PHE A 97 -1.17 0.68 2.56
CA PHE A 97 -2.31 0.21 3.33
C PHE A 97 -2.02 -0.01 4.82
N VAL A 98 -0.83 -0.48 5.20
CA VAL A 98 -0.50 -0.78 6.60
C VAL A 98 0.24 0.39 7.27
N SER A 99 1.16 1.06 6.55
CA SER A 99 1.98 2.16 7.11
C SER A 99 1.16 3.42 7.39
N LYS A 100 0.36 3.91 6.42
CA LYS A 100 -0.49 5.11 6.60
C LYS A 100 -1.54 4.98 7.71
N LEU A 101 -1.91 3.76 8.11
CA LEU A 101 -2.93 3.51 9.12
C LEU A 101 -2.36 3.27 10.54
N ARG A 102 -1.03 3.33 10.73
CA ARG A 102 -0.36 3.11 12.04
C ARG A 102 0.05 4.40 12.77
N THR A 103 -0.20 5.58 12.19
CA THR A 103 0.15 6.88 12.79
C THR A 103 -1.06 7.66 13.36
N ARG A 104 -2.14 6.98 13.75
CA ARG A 104 -3.25 7.62 14.49
C ARG A 104 -3.17 7.28 15.97
N ASN A 105 -2.10 7.75 16.62
CA ASN A 105 -2.00 7.80 18.07
C ASN A 105 -1.96 9.25 18.58
N HIS A 106 -2.63 10.18 17.88
CA HIS A 106 -3.01 11.49 18.43
C HIS A 106 -4.47 11.82 18.05
N PRO A 107 -5.29 12.26 19.01
CA PRO A 107 -6.70 12.55 18.86
C PRO A 107 -6.96 13.96 18.30
N ASP A 108 -6.14 14.46 17.39
CA ASP A 108 -6.35 15.77 16.78
C ASP A 108 -6.55 15.63 15.28
N GLN A 109 -7.83 15.63 14.93
CA GLN A 109 -8.48 16.17 13.73
C GLN A 109 -7.69 16.13 12.39
N PRO A 110 -8.28 15.56 11.33
CA PRO A 110 -7.69 15.61 10.00
C PRO A 110 -7.49 17.05 9.48
N GLU A 111 -6.24 17.42 9.25
CA GLU A 111 -5.77 18.74 8.78
C GLU A 111 -6.23 19.09 7.34
N TRP A 112 -6.86 18.13 6.64
CA TRP A 112 -7.34 18.27 5.27
C TRP A 112 -8.71 18.96 5.10
N MET A 113 -9.36 19.44 6.17
CA MET A 113 -10.62 20.22 6.09
C MET A 113 -10.58 21.56 6.84
N SER A 114 -9.39 22.08 7.17
CA SER A 114 -9.26 23.47 7.65
C SER A 114 -7.98 24.19 7.23
N HIS A 115 -6.98 23.53 6.63
CA HIS A 115 -5.83 24.24 6.07
C HIS A 115 -5.15 23.59 4.86
N VAL A 116 -5.92 23.01 3.93
CA VAL A 116 -5.59 23.21 2.50
C VAL A 116 -5.94 24.65 2.16
N ASN A 117 -5.09 25.54 2.65
CA ASN A 117 -5.07 26.94 2.27
C ASN A 117 -4.80 26.98 0.76
N ALA A 118 -5.88 27.05 -0.02
CA ALA A 118 -5.83 27.17 -1.46
C ALA A 118 -4.95 28.36 -1.91
N THR A 119 -4.66 29.31 -1.02
CA THR A 119 -3.72 30.41 -1.24
C THR A 119 -2.27 29.92 -1.35
N VAL A 120 -1.79 29.01 -0.49
CA VAL A 120 -0.39 28.53 -0.60
C VAL A 120 -0.18 27.63 -1.81
N LEU A 121 -1.21 26.88 -2.22
CA LEU A 121 -1.14 26.06 -3.43
C LEU A 121 -1.16 26.93 -4.71
N LYS A 122 -1.95 28.01 -4.74
CA LYS A 122 -1.94 29.00 -5.83
C LYS A 122 -0.63 29.78 -5.90
N VAL A 123 -0.10 30.24 -4.76
CA VAL A 123 1.16 31.00 -4.72
C VAL A 123 2.34 30.15 -5.20
N LYS A 124 2.42 28.87 -4.78
CA LYS A 124 3.48 27.96 -5.24
C LYS A 124 3.36 27.67 -6.75
N LEU A 125 2.15 27.48 -7.27
CA LEU A 125 1.92 27.31 -8.70
C LEU A 125 2.33 28.56 -9.49
N SER A 126 1.95 29.76 -9.03
CA SER A 126 2.31 31.01 -9.69
C SER A 126 3.81 31.27 -9.69
N MET A 127 4.52 30.98 -8.59
CA MET A 127 5.98 31.10 -8.56
C MET A 127 6.67 30.15 -9.56
N SER A 128 6.19 28.92 -9.72
CA SER A 128 6.73 28.00 -10.73
C SER A 128 6.52 28.48 -12.17
N ILE A 129 5.42 29.18 -12.45
CA ILE A 129 5.13 29.72 -13.79
C ILE A 129 5.95 30.98 -14.09
N ILE A 130 6.19 31.84 -13.10
CA ILE A 130 7.01 33.07 -13.28
C ILE A 130 8.51 32.74 -13.40
N SER A 131 8.94 31.59 -12.91
CA SER A 131 10.34 31.16 -12.91
C SER A 131 10.80 30.48 -14.23
N ILE A 132 9.90 30.28 -15.18
CA ILE A 132 10.15 29.72 -16.52
C ILE A 132 10.02 30.84 -17.54
#